data_AF-A0A4Y2TM53-F1
#
_entry.id   AF-A0A4Y2TM53-F1
#
_cell.length_a   1.000
_cell.length_b   1.000
_cell.length_c   1.000
_cell.angle_alpha   90.00
_cell.angle_beta   90.00
_cell.angle_gamma   90.00
#
_symmetry.space_group_name_H-M   'P 1'
#
loop_
_entity.id
_entity.type
_entity.pdbx_description
1 polymer ?
#
loop_
_entity_poly.entity_id
_entity_poly.type
_entity_poly.pdbx_seq_one_letter_code
_entity_poly.pdbx_strand_id
1 'polypeptide(L)'
;MAAVSTLPLALFPLLGIMSSTEVSKNYMKEGYMTFIGGVMASIAVEDSKLHERIALEVLLLVGTDIKRLLRGFMLTTAFLSMWMPNVAATALMMSIVDAVVAEMSSKLSRFFIISSSRQDTFTALRVTLLLGVNFGTSIGGTGTLIGTNPNLALVAMLEKIYPGSDEITFSSWMMYNVPGLFLCVIIAWLYLWLVNIYFS
;
A
#
# COMPACT_ATOMS: atom_id res chain seq x y z
N MET A 1 -13.94 11.58 9.60
CA MET A 1 -14.07 12.20 8.27
C MET A 1 -15.40 11.87 7.59
N ALA A 2 -15.85 10.61 7.54
CA ALA A 2 -17.11 10.22 6.87
C ALA A 2 -18.35 11.03 7.32
N ALA A 3 -18.52 11.23 8.63
CA ALA A 3 -19.64 12.00 9.18
C ALA A 3 -19.64 13.48 8.75
N VAL A 4 -18.45 14.09 8.57
CA VAL A 4 -18.32 15.48 8.15
C VAL A 4 -18.60 15.61 6.66
N SER A 5 -18.17 14.64 5.85
CA SER A 5 -18.47 14.62 4.41
C SER A 5 -19.92 14.31 4.08
N THR A 6 -20.72 13.71 4.97
CA THR A 6 -22.16 13.46 4.73
C THR A 6 -23.07 14.59 5.23
N LEU A 7 -22.56 15.49 6.08
CA LEU A 7 -23.33 16.64 6.59
C LEU A 7 -23.96 17.49 5.46
N PRO A 8 -23.25 17.83 4.36
CA PRO A 8 -23.84 18.62 3.28
C PRO A 8 -25.02 17.92 2.58
N LEU A 9 -25.00 16.58 2.50
CA LEU A 9 -26.07 15.78 1.88
C LEU A 9 -27.40 15.94 2.61
N ALA A 10 -27.38 16.06 3.94
CA ALA A 10 -28.58 16.22 4.76
C ALA A 10 -28.93 17.70 5.01
N LEU A 11 -27.92 18.56 5.23
CA LEU A 11 -28.13 19.96 5.58
C LEU A 11 -28.54 20.84 4.40
N PHE A 12 -28.00 20.62 3.19
CA PHE A 12 -28.30 21.49 2.05
C PHE A 12 -29.76 21.40 1.57
N PRO A 13 -30.40 20.21 1.54
CA PRO A 13 -31.84 20.11 1.27
C PRO A 13 -32.69 20.64 2.42
N LEU A 14 -32.26 20.41 3.67
CA LEU A 14 -33.01 20.84 4.87
C LEU A 14 -33.01 22.37 5.04
N LEU A 15 -31.93 23.03 4.63
CA LEU A 15 -31.78 24.49 4.63
C LEU A 15 -32.30 25.15 3.34
N GLY A 16 -32.80 24.37 2.37
CA GLY A 16 -33.34 24.87 1.10
C GLY A 16 -32.31 25.48 0.15
N ILE A 17 -31.02 25.19 0.32
CA ILE A 17 -29.93 25.77 -0.47
C ILE A 17 -29.83 25.08 -1.84
N MET A 18 -30.01 23.75 -1.88
CA MET A 18 -29.96 22.93 -3.10
C MET A 18 -30.94 21.75 -2.99
N SER A 19 -31.45 21.28 -4.13
CA SER A 19 -32.32 20.09 -4.16
C SER A 19 -31.54 18.81 -3.83
N SER A 20 -32.21 17.84 -3.18
CA SER A 20 -31.59 16.54 -2.84
C SER A 20 -30.99 15.81 -4.04
N THR A 21 -31.60 15.98 -5.21
CA THR A 21 -31.16 15.36 -6.47
C THR A 21 -29.83 15.92 -6.96
N GLU A 22 -29.62 17.23 -6.78
CA GLU A 22 -28.42 17.92 -7.24
C GLU A 22 -27.24 17.68 -6.31
N VAL A 23 -27.49 17.62 -5.00
CA VAL A 23 -26.45 17.23 -4.03
C VAL A 23 -26.04 15.78 -4.24
N SER A 24 -26.99 14.86 -4.49
CA SER A 24 -26.68 13.44 -4.71
C SER A 24 -25.84 13.19 -5.97
N LYS A 25 -26.05 13.97 -7.06
CA LYS A 25 -25.21 13.88 -8.28
C LYS A 25 -23.74 14.18 -8.00
N ASN A 26 -23.43 15.07 -7.06
CA ASN A 26 -22.04 15.38 -6.69
C ASN A 26 -21.34 14.24 -5.93
N TYR A 27 -22.10 13.30 -5.33
CA TYR A 27 -21.55 12.12 -4.66
C TYR A 27 -21.42 10.91 -5.59
N MET A 28 -22.17 10.85 -6.69
CA MET A 28 -22.16 9.74 -7.66
C MET A 28 -21.34 10.07 -8.92
N LYS A 29 -20.11 10.56 -8.73
CA LYS A 29 -19.16 10.69 -9.85
C LYS A 29 -18.53 9.34 -10.21
N GLU A 30 -18.13 9.19 -11.46
CA GLU A 30 -17.52 7.97 -12.01
C GLU A 30 -16.28 7.50 -11.23
N GLY A 31 -15.47 8.44 -10.73
CA GLY A 31 -14.33 8.14 -9.86
C GLY A 31 -14.74 7.40 -8.57
N TYR A 32 -15.88 7.74 -7.97
CA TYR A 32 -16.38 7.05 -6.77
C TYR A 32 -16.88 5.63 -7.08
N MET A 33 -17.50 5.41 -8.25
CA MET A 33 -17.90 4.07 -8.68
C MET A 33 -16.69 3.17 -8.93
N THR A 34 -15.64 3.71 -9.55
CA THR A 34 -14.36 3.00 -9.75
C THR A 34 -13.69 2.67 -8.41
N PHE A 35 -13.75 3.58 -7.43
CA PHE A 35 -13.27 3.32 -6.08
C PHE A 35 -14.03 2.18 -5.39
N ILE A 36 -15.36 2.19 -5.43
CA ILE A 36 -16.18 1.13 -4.82
C ILE A 36 -15.88 -0.22 -5.47
N GLY A 37 -15.83 -0.27 -6.81
CA GLY A 37 -15.47 -1.49 -7.54
C GLY A 37 -14.06 -2.00 -7.20
N GLY A 38 -13.10 -1.07 -7.08
CA GLY A 38 -11.74 -1.37 -6.63
C GLY A 38 -11.71 -2.01 -5.24
N VAL A 39 -12.34 -1.38 -4.26
CA VAL A 39 -12.42 -1.90 -2.87
C VAL A 39 -13.09 -3.27 -2.82
N MET A 40 -14.18 -3.48 -3.58
CA MET A 40 -14.83 -4.79 -3.66
C MET A 40 -13.88 -5.87 -4.22
N ALA A 41 -13.12 -5.56 -5.26
CA ALA A 41 -12.11 -6.46 -5.80
C ALA A 41 -10.98 -6.74 -4.80
N SER A 42 -10.51 -5.72 -4.06
CA SER A 42 -9.51 -5.88 -3.00
C SER A 42 -10.00 -6.84 -1.91
N ILE A 43 -11.23 -6.67 -1.44
CA ILE A 43 -11.84 -7.52 -0.40
C ILE A 43 -11.97 -8.96 -0.90
N ALA A 44 -12.35 -9.19 -2.17
CA ALA A 44 -12.43 -10.53 -2.73
C ALA A 44 -11.05 -11.23 -2.79
N VAL A 45 -10.00 -10.50 -3.15
CA VAL A 45 -8.61 -10.98 -3.13
C VAL A 45 -8.12 -11.23 -1.70
N GLU A 46 -8.58 -10.41 -0.76
CA GLU A 46 -8.29 -10.55 0.66
C GLU A 46 -8.91 -11.83 1.25
N ASP A 47 -10.21 -12.04 1.03
CA ASP A 47 -10.95 -13.22 1.51
C ASP A 47 -10.38 -14.53 0.94
N SER A 48 -9.91 -14.49 -0.31
CA SER A 48 -9.27 -15.63 -0.97
C SER A 48 -7.87 -15.97 -0.41
N LYS A 49 -7.28 -15.11 0.44
CA LYS A 49 -5.88 -15.17 0.91
C LYS A 49 -4.85 -15.36 -0.21
N LEU A 50 -5.23 -15.00 -1.44
CA LEU A 50 -4.40 -15.21 -2.62
C LEU A 50 -3.12 -14.38 -2.52
N HIS A 51 -3.26 -13.16 -2.02
CA HIS A 51 -2.17 -12.23 -1.78
C HIS A 51 -1.14 -12.75 -0.76
N GLU A 52 -1.58 -13.44 0.32
CA GLU A 52 -0.67 -14.08 1.28
C GLU A 52 0.16 -15.19 0.61
N ARG A 53 -0.48 -16.04 -0.21
CA ARG A 53 0.21 -17.13 -0.91
C ARG A 53 1.25 -16.60 -1.87
N ILE A 54 0.89 -15.62 -2.69
CA ILE A 54 1.81 -14.99 -3.66
C ILE A 54 2.96 -14.31 -2.91
N ALA A 55 2.67 -13.58 -1.84
CA ALA A 55 3.71 -12.91 -1.05
C ALA A 55 4.68 -13.91 -0.42
N LEU A 56 4.18 -15.00 0.17
CA LEU A 56 5.01 -16.05 0.75
C LEU A 56 5.84 -16.78 -0.31
N GLU A 57 5.26 -17.12 -1.45
CA GLU A 57 6.00 -17.75 -2.55
C GLU A 57 7.13 -16.87 -3.07
N VAL A 58 6.87 -15.59 -3.32
CA VAL A 58 7.89 -14.62 -3.76
C VAL A 58 9.01 -14.51 -2.72
N LEU A 59 8.66 -14.46 -1.43
CA LEU A 59 9.66 -14.37 -0.35
C LEU A 59 10.49 -15.65 -0.18
N LEU A 60 9.87 -16.82 -0.34
CA LEU A 60 10.59 -18.10 -0.32
C LEU A 60 11.56 -18.24 -1.49
N LEU A 61 11.23 -17.65 -2.65
CA LEU A 61 12.08 -17.63 -3.85
C LEU A 61 13.30 -16.70 -3.70
N VAL A 62 13.17 -15.63 -2.91
CA VAL A 62 14.19 -14.59 -2.69
C VAL A 62 15.35 -15.08 -1.79
N GLY A 63 15.09 -16.05 -0.89
CA GLY A 63 16.10 -16.70 -0.04
C GLY A 63 16.31 -16.05 1.34
N THR A 64 17.44 -16.38 2.01
CA THR A 64 17.72 -15.99 3.42
C THR A 64 18.58 -14.74 3.59
N ASP A 65 19.10 -14.17 2.50
CA ASP A 65 19.93 -12.95 2.56
C ASP A 65 19.06 -11.74 2.93
N ILE A 66 19.43 -11.00 3.97
CA ILE A 66 18.71 -9.79 4.44
C ILE A 66 18.52 -8.78 3.29
N LYS A 67 19.54 -8.59 2.45
CA LYS A 67 19.49 -7.69 1.28
C LYS A 67 18.47 -8.14 0.23
N ARG A 68 18.32 -9.45 0.04
CA ARG A 68 17.36 -10.02 -0.91
C ARG A 68 15.96 -9.93 -0.31
N LEU A 69 15.79 -10.32 0.96
CA LEU A 69 14.54 -10.23 1.70
C LEU A 69 13.98 -8.81 1.67
N LEU A 70 14.80 -7.79 1.97
CA LEU A 70 14.34 -6.40 1.95
C LEU A 70 13.78 -5.99 0.58
N ARG A 71 14.43 -6.36 -0.54
CA ARG A 71 13.90 -6.12 -1.89
C ARG A 71 12.58 -6.85 -2.13
N GLY A 72 12.53 -8.12 -1.74
CA GLY A 72 11.34 -8.96 -1.89
C GLY A 72 10.14 -8.36 -1.15
N PHE A 73 10.35 -7.99 0.12
CA PHE A 73 9.33 -7.33 0.94
C PHE A 73 8.89 -6.00 0.33
N MET A 74 9.83 -5.10 -0.04
CA MET A 74 9.47 -3.80 -0.60
C MET A 74 8.68 -3.91 -1.91
N LEU A 75 9.12 -4.76 -2.84
CA LEU A 75 8.48 -4.91 -4.14
C LEU A 75 7.11 -5.57 -4.01
N THR A 76 7.00 -6.64 -3.22
CA THR A 76 5.73 -7.33 -2.98
C THR A 76 4.75 -6.41 -2.27
N THR A 77 5.22 -5.65 -1.27
CA THR A 77 4.39 -4.71 -0.53
C THR A 77 3.89 -3.58 -1.42
N ALA A 78 4.77 -3.01 -2.26
CA ALA A 78 4.38 -1.97 -3.21
C ALA A 78 3.33 -2.49 -4.19
N PHE A 79 3.49 -3.72 -4.69
CA PHE A 79 2.51 -4.35 -5.56
C PHE A 79 1.17 -4.58 -4.86
N LEU A 80 1.15 -5.13 -3.64
CA LEU A 80 -0.10 -5.31 -2.90
C LEU A 80 -0.80 -3.98 -2.61
N SER A 81 -0.04 -2.94 -2.26
CA SER A 81 -0.58 -1.61 -1.95
C SER A 81 -1.12 -0.84 -3.17
N MET A 82 -0.84 -1.28 -4.39
CA MET A 82 -1.53 -0.77 -5.59
C MET A 82 -3.01 -1.16 -5.60
N TRP A 83 -3.34 -2.31 -5.02
CA TRP A 83 -4.68 -2.89 -5.11
C TRP A 83 -5.40 -2.86 -3.77
N MET A 84 -4.68 -2.62 -2.67
CA MET A 84 -5.22 -2.64 -1.32
C MET A 84 -4.94 -1.31 -0.61
N PRO A 85 -5.81 -0.88 0.32
CA PRO A 85 -5.51 0.26 1.18
C PRO A 85 -4.18 0.05 1.93
N ASN A 86 -3.35 1.08 2.01
CA ASN A 86 -2.02 1.01 2.64
C ASN A 86 -2.05 0.38 4.05
N VAL A 87 -3.10 0.65 4.83
CA VAL A 87 -3.28 0.08 6.18
C VAL A 87 -3.47 -1.44 6.13
N ALA A 88 -4.29 -1.94 5.20
CA ALA A 88 -4.52 -3.37 5.02
C ALA A 88 -3.25 -4.08 4.54
N ALA A 89 -2.59 -3.53 3.50
CA ALA A 89 -1.33 -4.08 2.99
C ALA A 89 -0.23 -4.11 4.06
N THR A 90 -0.12 -3.06 4.89
CA THR A 90 0.87 -2.99 5.98
C THR A 90 0.58 -4.03 7.06
N ALA A 91 -0.68 -4.21 7.47
CA ALA A 91 -1.07 -5.19 8.49
C ALA A 91 -0.72 -6.62 8.06
N LEU A 92 -1.04 -6.97 6.81
CA LEU A 92 -0.72 -8.28 6.23
C LEU A 92 0.79 -8.54 6.18
N MET A 93 1.55 -7.56 5.67
CA MET A 93 3.00 -7.68 5.58
C MET A 93 3.68 -7.71 6.94
N MET A 94 3.15 -7.00 7.94
CA MET A 94 3.66 -7.06 9.31
C MET A 94 3.54 -8.47 9.89
N SER A 95 2.40 -9.16 9.70
CA SER A 95 2.25 -10.56 10.13
C SER A 95 3.24 -11.49 9.43
N ILE A 96 3.53 -11.27 8.15
CA ILE A 96 4.51 -12.04 7.39
C ILE A 96 5.94 -11.76 7.88
N VAL A 97 6.30 -10.50 8.14
CA VAL A 97 7.60 -10.14 8.71
C VAL A 97 7.82 -10.85 10.05
N ASP A 98 6.81 -10.83 10.93
CA ASP A 98 6.90 -11.47 12.23
C ASP A 98 7.07 -13.00 12.11
N ALA A 99 6.35 -13.64 11.19
CA ALA A 99 6.51 -15.06 10.89
C ALA A 99 7.91 -15.41 10.36
N VAL A 100 8.44 -14.60 9.42
CA VAL A 100 9.78 -14.80 8.83
C VAL A 100 10.88 -14.61 9.88
N VAL A 101 10.81 -13.56 10.70
CA VAL A 101 11.79 -13.31 11.77
C VAL A 101 11.76 -14.43 12.82
N ALA A 102 10.58 -14.93 13.18
CA ALA A 102 10.43 -16.07 14.09
C ALA A 102 11.02 -17.36 13.52
N GLU A 103 10.82 -17.63 12.23
CA GLU A 103 11.39 -18.81 11.58
C GLU A 103 12.92 -18.73 11.47
N MET A 104 13.45 -17.54 11.17
CA MET A 104 14.90 -17.29 11.14
C MET A 104 15.55 -17.45 12.51
N SER A 105 14.90 -16.97 13.58
CA SER A 105 15.40 -17.14 14.95
C SER A 105 15.38 -18.61 15.37
N SER A 106 14.30 -19.35 15.06
CA SER A 106 14.17 -20.76 15.44
C SER A 106 15.19 -21.69 14.76
N LYS A 107 15.50 -21.45 13.48
CA LYS A 107 16.52 -22.20 12.73
C LYS A 107 17.92 -21.92 13.26
N LEU A 108 18.21 -20.66 13.60
CA LEU A 108 19.54 -20.26 14.08
C LEU A 108 19.79 -20.74 15.52
N SER A 109 18.77 -20.68 16.40
CA SER A 109 18.84 -21.21 17.77
C SER A 109 19.03 -22.73 17.84
N ARG A 110 18.55 -23.47 16.83
CA ARG A 110 18.81 -24.92 16.71
C ARG A 110 20.27 -25.25 16.34
N PHE A 111 20.97 -24.31 15.71
CA PHE A 111 22.32 -24.53 15.19
C PHE A 111 23.43 -23.99 16.13
N PHE A 112 23.12 -23.03 17.01
CA PHE A 112 24.07 -22.44 17.96
C PHE A 112 23.43 -22.19 19.33
N ILE A 113 24.14 -22.55 20.41
CA ILE A 113 23.76 -22.24 21.80
C ILE A 113 23.71 -20.72 21.97
N ILE A 114 22.60 -20.20 22.50
CA ILE A 114 22.17 -18.80 22.42
C ILE A 114 23.09 -17.88 23.23
N SER A 115 23.65 -16.85 22.57
CA SER A 115 24.33 -15.70 23.20
C SER A 115 23.43 -14.46 23.15
N SER A 116 23.43 -13.66 24.20
CA SER A 116 22.62 -12.45 24.36
C SER A 116 22.82 -11.40 23.26
N SER A 117 23.97 -11.41 22.55
CA SER A 117 24.27 -10.46 21.46
C SER A 117 23.41 -10.67 20.20
N ARG A 118 22.69 -11.79 20.08
CA ARG A 118 21.92 -12.14 18.88
C ARG A 118 20.49 -11.62 18.88
N GLN A 119 19.93 -11.31 20.06
CA GLN A 119 18.57 -10.77 20.22
C GLN A 119 18.43 -9.40 19.54
N ASP A 120 19.47 -8.57 19.66
CA ASP A 120 19.53 -7.23 19.06
C ASP A 120 19.58 -7.31 17.52
N THR A 121 20.27 -8.31 16.97
CA THR A 121 20.34 -8.53 15.51
C THR A 121 18.97 -8.87 14.91
N PHE A 122 18.18 -9.73 15.56
CA PHE A 122 16.83 -10.07 15.08
C PHE A 122 15.85 -8.90 15.23
N THR A 123 16.01 -8.10 16.28
CA THR A 123 15.22 -6.88 16.47
C THR A 123 15.54 -5.86 15.37
N ALA A 124 16.83 -5.64 15.07
CA ALA A 124 17.27 -4.77 13.98
C ALA A 124 16.79 -5.27 12.61
N LEU A 125 16.80 -6.58 12.38
CA LEU A 125 16.26 -7.19 11.16
C LEU A 125 14.76 -6.91 11.03
N ARG A 126 13.98 -7.15 12.09
CA ARG A 126 12.53 -6.88 12.10
C ARG A 126 12.24 -5.42 11.79
N VAL A 127 12.93 -4.49 12.45
CA VAL A 127 12.78 -3.05 12.21
C VAL A 127 13.13 -2.68 10.77
N THR A 128 14.21 -3.25 10.22
CA THR A 128 14.62 -3.00 8.83
C THR A 128 13.55 -3.46 7.84
N LEU A 129 12.98 -4.66 8.03
CA LEU A 129 11.93 -5.20 7.17
C LEU A 129 10.63 -4.39 7.28
N LEU A 130 10.23 -3.99 8.49
CA LEU A 130 9.04 -3.16 8.71
C LEU A 130 9.19 -1.76 8.09
N LEU A 131 10.38 -1.17 8.15
CA LEU A 131 10.68 0.08 7.44
C LEU A 131 10.54 -0.13 5.92
N GLY A 132 11.09 -1.22 5.39
CA GLY A 132 10.91 -1.59 3.98
C GLY A 132 9.44 -1.71 3.59
N VAL A 133 8.64 -2.40 4.40
CA VAL A 133 7.18 -2.52 4.21
C VAL A 133 6.52 -1.15 4.20
N ASN A 134 6.83 -0.27 5.15
CA ASN A 134 6.24 1.08 5.24
C ASN A 134 6.56 1.96 4.01
N PHE A 135 7.82 1.92 3.53
CA PHE A 135 8.18 2.59 2.28
C PHE A 135 7.49 1.95 1.08
N GLY A 136 7.43 0.61 1.06
CA GLY A 136 6.75 -0.16 0.02
C GLY A 136 5.27 0.19 -0.09
N THR A 137 4.52 0.22 1.01
CA THR A 137 3.08 0.57 0.99
C THR A 137 2.85 2.01 0.57
N SER A 138 3.65 2.93 1.10
CA SER A 138 3.53 4.35 0.77
C SER A 138 3.78 4.63 -0.71
N ILE A 139 4.80 4.01 -1.31
CA ILE A 139 5.13 4.15 -2.72
C ILE A 139 4.14 3.36 -3.58
N GLY A 140 3.73 2.16 -3.16
CA GLY A 140 2.80 1.30 -3.87
C GLY A 140 1.44 1.95 -4.13
N GLY A 141 0.92 2.65 -3.11
CA GLY A 141 -0.38 3.32 -3.17
C GLY A 141 -0.48 4.47 -4.17
N THR A 142 0.63 4.95 -4.75
CA THR A 142 0.60 5.97 -5.81
C THR A 142 0.41 5.36 -7.21
N GLY A 143 0.61 4.05 -7.37
CA GLY A 143 0.62 3.37 -8.67
C GLY A 143 -0.72 3.35 -9.39
N THR A 144 -1.83 3.33 -8.65
CA THR A 144 -3.19 3.22 -9.21
C THR A 144 -4.12 4.27 -8.60
N LEU A 145 -5.26 4.54 -9.27
CA LEU A 145 -6.29 5.44 -8.73
C LEU A 145 -6.84 4.95 -7.38
N ILE A 146 -6.95 3.63 -7.20
CA ILE A 146 -7.60 3.01 -6.03
C ILE A 146 -6.66 2.81 -4.85
N GLY A 147 -5.34 2.96 -5.06
CA GLY A 147 -4.33 2.71 -4.02
C GLY A 147 -4.45 3.68 -2.84
N THR A 148 -4.69 4.97 -3.10
CA THR A 148 -4.86 5.97 -2.04
C THR A 148 -5.95 7.00 -2.35
N ASN A 149 -6.66 7.42 -1.30
CA ASN A 149 -7.73 8.43 -1.39
C ASN A 149 -7.31 9.77 -2.04
N PRO A 150 -6.08 10.30 -1.82
CA PRO A 150 -5.64 11.52 -2.48
C PRO A 150 -5.61 11.42 -4.01
N ASN A 151 -5.34 10.26 -4.60
CA ASN A 151 -5.30 10.08 -6.05
C ASN A 151 -6.68 10.37 -6.68
N LEU A 152 -7.73 9.80 -6.08
CA LEU A 152 -9.12 10.04 -6.50
C LEU A 152 -9.56 11.49 -6.27
N ALA A 153 -9.16 12.08 -5.14
CA ALA A 153 -9.45 13.48 -4.87
C ALA A 153 -8.80 14.41 -5.90
N LEU A 154 -7.57 14.10 -6.33
CA LEU A 154 -6.86 14.86 -7.36
C LEU A 154 -7.55 14.78 -8.72
N VAL A 155 -7.98 13.59 -9.15
CA VAL A 155 -8.73 13.43 -10.41
C VAL A 155 -10.04 14.23 -10.36
N ALA A 156 -10.79 14.12 -9.26
CA ALA A 156 -12.02 14.87 -9.08
C ALA A 156 -11.81 16.41 -9.05
N MET A 157 -10.65 16.88 -8.57
CA MET A 157 -10.29 18.30 -8.61
C MET A 157 -9.87 18.74 -10.03
N LEU A 158 -9.09 17.93 -10.75
CA LEU A 158 -8.66 18.24 -12.12
C LEU A 158 -9.83 18.36 -13.08
N GLU A 159 -10.81 17.45 -13.00
CA GLU A 159 -12.07 17.55 -13.75
C GLU A 159 -12.79 18.88 -13.51
N LYS A 160 -12.73 19.40 -12.28
CA LYS A 160 -13.40 20.66 -11.90
C LYS A 160 -12.64 21.89 -12.41
N ILE A 161 -11.31 21.86 -12.40
CA ILE A 161 -10.45 22.99 -12.77
C ILE A 161 -10.32 23.11 -14.29
N TYR A 162 -10.29 21.98 -15.01
CA TYR A 162 -10.12 21.91 -16.46
C TYR A 162 -11.29 21.19 -17.16
N PRO A 163 -12.48 21.83 -17.20
CA PRO A 163 -13.64 21.26 -17.88
C PRO A 163 -13.38 21.21 -19.40
N GLY A 164 -13.16 20.00 -19.94
CA GLY A 164 -12.84 19.77 -21.35
C GLY A 164 -11.45 19.19 -21.65
N SER A 165 -10.67 18.87 -20.61
CA SER A 165 -9.50 17.99 -20.75
C SER A 165 -9.91 16.53 -20.92
N ASP A 166 -9.04 15.71 -21.54
CA ASP A 166 -9.27 14.27 -21.63
C ASP A 166 -9.49 13.67 -20.23
N GLU A 167 -10.52 12.83 -20.08
CA GLU A 167 -10.80 12.16 -18.81
C GLU A 167 -9.60 11.31 -18.37
N ILE A 168 -9.20 11.47 -17.11
CA ILE A 168 -8.13 10.68 -16.53
C ILE A 168 -8.69 9.29 -16.22
N THR A 169 -8.56 8.39 -17.19
CA THR A 169 -8.93 6.99 -17.01
C THR A 169 -7.96 6.26 -16.08
N PHE A 170 -8.45 5.16 -15.49
CA PHE A 170 -7.62 4.26 -14.68
C PHE A 170 -6.35 3.80 -15.42
N SER A 171 -6.47 3.47 -16.71
CA SER A 171 -5.35 3.01 -17.54
C SER A 171 -4.31 4.11 -17.77
N SER A 172 -4.76 5.32 -18.10
CA SER A 172 -3.87 6.47 -18.33
C SER A 172 -3.05 6.79 -17.07
N TRP A 173 -3.70 6.75 -15.89
CA TRP A 173 -3.01 6.95 -14.61
C TRP A 173 -1.94 5.88 -14.37
N MET A 174 -2.30 4.62 -14.59
CA MET A 174 -1.41 3.49 -14.32
C MET A 174 -0.19 3.51 -15.25
N MET A 175 -0.40 3.79 -16.55
CA MET A 175 0.70 3.94 -17.51
C MET A 175 1.68 5.06 -17.13
N TYR A 176 1.18 6.15 -16.53
CA TYR A 176 2.01 7.26 -16.08
C TYR A 176 2.73 6.96 -14.74
N ASN A 177 2.02 6.43 -13.74
CA ASN A 177 2.53 6.30 -12.38
C ASN A 177 3.33 5.01 -12.13
N VAL A 178 2.98 3.89 -12.76
CA VAL A 178 3.66 2.61 -12.52
C VAL A 178 5.15 2.65 -12.85
N PRO A 179 5.61 3.25 -13.96
CA PRO A 179 7.05 3.38 -14.23
C PRO A 179 7.78 4.19 -13.15
N GLY A 180 7.19 5.32 -12.73
CA GLY A 180 7.74 6.16 -11.66
C GLY A 180 7.76 5.45 -10.31
N LEU A 181 6.74 4.65 -10.01
CA LEU A 181 6.66 3.83 -8.82
C LEU A 181 7.82 2.83 -8.73
N PHE A 182 8.12 2.09 -9.80
CA PHE A 182 9.25 1.16 -9.80
C PHE A 182 10.57 1.87 -9.53
N LEU A 183 10.75 3.05 -10.11
CA LEU A 183 11.93 3.88 -9.87
C LEU A 183 12.01 4.34 -8.41
N CYS A 184 10.91 4.80 -7.83
CA CYS A 184 10.82 5.17 -6.41
C CYS A 184 11.11 3.99 -5.48
N VAL A 185 10.60 2.78 -5.78
CA VAL A 185 10.89 1.57 -5.00
C VAL A 185 12.38 1.24 -5.05
N ILE A 186 13.02 1.35 -6.21
CA ILE A 186 14.47 1.11 -6.35
C ILE A 186 15.27 2.14 -5.55
N ILE A 187 14.91 3.43 -5.63
CA ILE A 187 15.58 4.50 -4.87
C ILE A 187 15.41 4.29 -3.37
N ALA A 188 14.20 4.00 -2.90
CA ALA A 188 13.92 3.75 -1.50
C ALA A 188 14.67 2.51 -0.99
N TRP A 189 14.75 1.46 -1.81
CA TRP A 189 15.54 0.28 -1.50
C TRP A 189 17.02 0.61 -1.37
N LEU A 190 17.60 1.36 -2.31
CA LEU A 190 19.01 1.78 -2.26
C LEU A 190 19.28 2.64 -1.01
N TYR A 191 18.37 3.54 -0.67
CA TYR A 191 18.46 4.37 0.53
C TYR A 191 18.48 3.50 1.81
N LEU A 192 17.51 2.60 1.98
CA LEU A 192 17.47 1.70 3.14
C LEU A 192 18.66 0.75 3.19
N TRP A 193 19.15 0.32 2.03
CA TRP A 193 20.35 -0.51 1.92
C TRP A 193 21.59 0.23 2.42
N LEU A 194 21.78 1.49 2.03
CA LEU A 194 22.89 2.32 2.52
C LEU A 194 22.80 2.57 4.03
N VAL A 195 21.61 2.88 4.54
CA VAL A 195 21.38 3.09 5.97
C VAL A 195 21.67 1.82 6.77
N ASN A 196 21.22 0.66 6.30
CA ASN A 196 21.48 -0.62 6.98
C ASN A 196 22.98 -0.97 7.02
N ILE A 197 23.76 -0.61 5.99
CA ILE A 197 25.22 -0.76 6.00
C ILE A 197 25.88 0.19 7.01
N TYR A 198 25.33 1.40 7.19
CA TYR A 198 25.93 2.41 8.08
C TYR A 198 25.67 2.13 9.57
N PHE A 199 24.60 1.38 9.90
CA PHE A 199 24.22 1.02 11.27
C PHE A 199 24.57 -0.42 11.67
N SER A 200 25.20 -1.20 10.78
CA SER A 200 25.64 -2.59 11.03
C SER A 200 27.15 -2.69 11.19
#